data_AF-A0A8T7KWQ9-F1
#
_entry.id   AF-A0A8T7KWQ9-F1
#
_cell.length_a   1.000
_cell.length_b   1.000
_cell.length_c   1.000
_cell.angle_alpha   90.00
_cell.angle_beta   90.00
_cell.angle_gamma   90.00
#
_symmetry.space_group_name_H-M   'P 1'
#
loop_
_entity.id
_entity.type
_entity.pdbx_description
1 polymer ?
#
loop_
_entity_poly.entity_id
_entity_poly.type
_entity_poly.pdbx_seq_one_letter_code
_entity_poly.pdbx_strand_id
1 'polypeptide(L)'
;MTFEIALKRSLLSPGFIQFGDEKPRPPEEAHVLGRGLQKLSKGQNQKQGGQNEDEPNPGKYDTRGSRKLNSITPGEVKRAYQLYERQLTSTSYGSFIATNHFYMIELAQRENVPAAIFGRVNVCLPGDGQVQNVREMELSFPQPGMKPEAVILRPRDIATHGNIQGYCIRVKILASEEEYKDFIQYERLFREAGFVFDFNDNTLDLLELSETDHDSLPWFHVIGSRWFAEIPVSLQQDVKFSLWKLSGRETLLLNYHPDHTPIGIKKLNDELGYQYRLSDFLLTDPKTPQQTLHFVRTVFEKVFLEPSNKSIHLSNRQDRIA
;
A
#
# COMPACT_ATOMS: atom_id res chain seq x y z
N MET A 1 -47.21 18.19 25.09
CA MET A 1 -45.97 18.62 25.76
C MET A 1 -44.86 18.56 24.74
N THR A 2 -44.48 19.72 24.22
CA THR A 2 -43.49 19.92 23.16
C THR A 2 -42.39 20.79 23.74
N PHE A 3 -41.14 20.32 23.69
CA PHE A 3 -39.98 21.08 24.13
C PHE A 3 -39.22 21.57 22.90
N GLU A 4 -39.23 22.88 22.71
CA GLU A 4 -38.31 23.63 21.88
C GLU A 4 -36.96 23.75 22.61
N ILE A 5 -35.85 23.48 21.91
CA ILE A 5 -34.52 23.88 22.37
C ILE A 5 -33.88 24.69 21.25
N ALA A 6 -33.80 26.01 21.49
CA ALA A 6 -33.09 26.97 20.67
C ALA A 6 -31.57 26.85 20.90
N LEU A 7 -30.83 26.48 19.85
CA LEU A 7 -29.36 26.51 19.82
C LEU A 7 -28.89 27.89 19.33
N LYS A 8 -28.37 28.70 20.26
CA LYS A 8 -27.70 29.97 19.98
C LYS A 8 -26.42 29.72 19.18
N ARG A 9 -26.38 30.26 17.96
CA ARG A 9 -25.17 30.44 17.15
C ARG A 9 -24.32 31.54 17.77
N SER A 10 -23.04 31.29 18.02
CA SER A 10 -22.05 32.34 18.26
C SER A 10 -21.27 32.58 16.99
N LEU A 11 -21.45 33.79 16.46
CA LEU A 11 -20.71 34.41 15.37
C LEU A 11 -19.47 35.06 15.98
N LEU A 12 -18.28 34.61 15.63
CA LEU A 12 -17.04 35.37 15.85
C LEU A 12 -16.35 35.59 14.51
N SER A 13 -16.50 36.81 14.03
CA SER A 13 -15.83 37.41 12.88
C SER A 13 -14.34 37.64 13.19
N PRO A 14 -13.41 37.40 12.25
CA PRO A 14 -12.03 37.85 12.41
C PRO A 14 -11.93 39.35 12.13
N GLY A 15 -11.35 40.08 13.08
CA GLY A 15 -11.12 41.52 13.04
C GLY A 15 -10.04 41.94 12.03
N PHE A 16 -10.27 43.11 11.46
CA PHE A 16 -9.37 43.88 10.62
C PHE A 16 -8.04 44.22 11.32
N ILE A 17 -6.92 44.08 10.60
CA ILE A 17 -5.72 44.90 10.80
C ILE A 17 -5.37 45.52 9.44
N GLN A 18 -5.25 46.85 9.42
CA GLN A 18 -4.94 47.67 8.25
C GLN A 18 -3.46 47.59 7.85
N PHE A 19 -3.30 47.63 6.53
CA PHE A 19 -2.16 47.97 5.67
C PHE A 19 -0.92 48.63 6.30
N GLY A 20 0.24 48.00 6.05
CA GLY A 20 1.51 48.69 5.84
C GLY A 20 1.91 48.53 4.36
N ASP A 21 2.31 49.62 3.72
CA ASP A 21 2.83 49.69 2.36
C ASP A 21 4.09 48.81 2.19
N GLU A 22 3.93 47.58 1.71
CA GLU A 22 5.01 46.83 1.08
C GLU A 22 4.52 46.22 -0.23
N LYS A 23 5.30 46.46 -1.29
CA LYS A 23 5.10 45.99 -2.68
C LYS A 23 4.66 44.51 -2.71
N PRO A 24 3.82 44.10 -3.68
CA PRO A 24 3.42 42.70 -3.80
C PRO A 24 4.68 41.83 -4.03
N ARG A 25 5.04 41.05 -3.01
CA ARG A 25 6.01 39.97 -3.16
C ARG A 25 5.38 38.93 -4.10
N PRO A 26 6.10 38.42 -5.11
CA PRO A 26 5.58 37.33 -5.92
C PRO A 26 5.26 36.13 -5.00
N PRO A 27 4.22 35.35 -5.32
CA PRO A 27 3.82 34.21 -4.50
C PRO A 27 5.03 33.29 -4.30
N GLU A 28 5.36 33.03 -3.03
CA GLU A 28 6.32 32.00 -2.65
C GLU A 28 5.90 30.69 -3.32
N GLU A 29 6.84 30.13 -4.09
CA GLU A 29 6.69 28.87 -4.80
C GLU A 29 6.16 27.81 -3.83
N ALA A 30 4.99 27.28 -4.14
CA ALA A 30 4.44 26.13 -3.42
C ALA A 30 5.49 25.02 -3.43
N HIS A 31 5.91 24.63 -2.22
CA HIS A 31 6.97 23.67 -1.98
C HIS A 31 6.85 22.42 -2.85
N VAL A 32 7.80 22.26 -3.76
CA VAL A 32 8.10 21.01 -4.46
C VAL A 32 8.65 20.02 -3.45
N LEU A 33 7.85 19.03 -3.04
CA LEU A 33 8.30 17.85 -2.32
C LEU A 33 7.95 16.60 -3.13
N GLY A 34 8.83 16.28 -4.07
CA GLY A 34 8.76 15.09 -4.91
C GLY A 34 10.00 14.98 -5.78
N ARG A 35 11.05 14.37 -5.22
CA ARG A 35 12.31 13.97 -5.88
C ARG A 35 13.24 15.10 -6.37
N GLY A 36 14.40 15.17 -5.73
CA GLY A 36 15.56 15.86 -6.27
C GLY A 36 16.00 15.24 -7.59
N LEU A 37 15.74 15.93 -8.69
CA LEU A 37 16.65 15.92 -9.82
C LEU A 37 17.89 16.68 -9.37
N GLN A 38 18.96 15.93 -9.10
CA GLN A 38 20.29 16.51 -8.95
C GLN A 38 20.55 17.41 -10.16
N LYS A 39 20.68 18.71 -9.90
CA LYS A 39 21.35 19.65 -10.80
C LYS A 39 22.78 19.16 -11.00
N LEU A 40 23.06 18.49 -12.11
CA LEU A 40 24.41 18.39 -12.65
C LEU A 40 24.51 19.40 -13.80
N SER A 41 24.94 20.60 -13.45
CA SER A 41 25.42 21.58 -14.42
C SER A 41 26.85 21.25 -14.84
N LYS A 42 27.05 21.23 -16.15
CA LYS A 42 28.29 21.45 -16.92
C LYS A 42 29.30 20.31 -17.06
N GLY A 43 29.38 19.85 -18.30
CA GLY A 43 30.56 19.27 -18.93
C GLY A 43 30.39 19.26 -20.45
N GLN A 44 30.61 20.41 -21.10
CA GLN A 44 30.89 20.42 -22.54
C GLN A 44 32.16 19.59 -22.75
N ASN A 45 32.03 18.45 -23.44
CA ASN A 45 33.10 17.91 -24.27
C ASN A 45 32.46 17.13 -25.42
N GLN A 46 32.65 17.66 -26.62
CA GLN A 46 32.41 16.96 -27.87
C GLN A 46 33.24 15.68 -27.91
N LYS A 47 32.61 14.54 -28.19
CA LYS A 47 33.14 13.49 -29.07
C LYS A 47 32.02 12.53 -29.50
N GLN A 48 32.10 12.18 -30.78
CA GLN A 48 31.13 11.45 -31.59
C GLN A 48 31.00 9.97 -31.22
N GLY A 49 29.77 9.46 -31.38
CA GLY A 49 29.50 8.08 -31.78
C GLY A 49 29.01 7.14 -30.67
N GLY A 50 27.80 6.61 -30.83
CA GLY A 50 27.34 5.42 -30.09
C GLY A 50 25.86 5.42 -29.69
N GLN A 51 25.04 4.83 -30.56
CA GLN A 51 23.79 4.08 -30.29
C GLN A 51 22.95 4.40 -29.04
N ASN A 52 21.78 5.01 -29.31
CA ASN A 52 20.49 4.83 -28.63
C ASN A 52 20.54 4.46 -27.14
N GLU A 53 20.77 5.47 -26.30
CA GLU A 53 20.07 5.53 -25.02
C GLU A 53 18.60 5.81 -25.32
N ASP A 54 17.70 5.01 -24.74
CA ASP A 54 16.25 5.19 -24.77
C ASP A 54 15.89 6.57 -24.18
N GLU A 55 15.95 7.61 -24.99
CA GLU A 55 15.26 8.85 -24.67
C GLU A 55 13.76 8.52 -24.53
N PRO A 56 13.10 8.91 -23.42
CA PRO A 56 11.69 8.65 -23.24
C PRO A 56 10.93 9.31 -24.39
N ASN A 57 10.34 8.46 -25.23
CA ASN A 57 9.63 8.86 -26.43
C ASN A 57 8.69 10.05 -26.11
N PRO A 58 8.93 11.26 -26.63
CA PRO A 58 8.32 12.51 -26.13
C PRO A 58 6.79 12.54 -26.25
N GLY A 59 6.20 11.59 -26.98
CA GLY A 59 4.76 11.39 -27.08
C GLY A 59 4.09 10.79 -25.84
N LYS A 60 4.79 9.98 -25.01
CA LYS A 60 4.16 9.17 -23.94
C LYS A 60 3.87 9.92 -22.66
N TYR A 61 4.68 10.93 -22.33
CA TYR A 61 4.58 11.68 -21.08
C TYR A 61 4.06 13.11 -21.34
N ASP A 62 3.33 13.65 -20.38
CA ASP A 62 2.92 15.05 -20.36
C ASP A 62 4.06 15.96 -19.89
N THR A 63 3.80 17.28 -19.87
CA THR A 63 4.80 18.29 -19.48
C THR A 63 5.24 18.21 -18.02
N ARG A 64 4.53 17.43 -17.18
CA ARG A 64 4.85 17.21 -15.77
C ARG A 64 5.61 15.89 -15.56
N GLY A 65 5.88 15.15 -16.63
CA GLY A 65 6.52 13.84 -16.56
C GLY A 65 5.56 12.70 -16.19
N SER A 66 4.25 12.95 -16.19
CA SER A 66 3.23 11.91 -15.96
C SER A 66 2.87 11.24 -17.28
N ARG A 67 2.60 9.94 -17.24
CA ARG A 67 2.20 9.19 -18.42
C ARG A 67 0.82 9.64 -18.89
N LYS A 68 0.68 9.90 -20.19
CA LYS A 68 -0.59 10.30 -20.80
C LYS A 68 -1.56 9.13 -20.83
N LEU A 69 -2.82 9.40 -20.47
CA LEU A 69 -3.89 8.40 -20.48
C LEU A 69 -4.08 7.72 -21.83
N ASN A 70 -3.95 8.45 -22.92
CA ASN A 70 -4.12 7.91 -24.28
C ASN A 70 -2.95 7.01 -24.76
N SER A 71 -1.88 6.91 -23.96
CA SER A 71 -0.77 5.99 -24.21
C SER A 71 -0.93 4.65 -23.48
N ILE A 72 -1.96 4.50 -22.65
CA ILE A 72 -2.21 3.32 -21.83
C ILE A 72 -3.19 2.42 -22.57
N THR A 73 -2.79 1.17 -22.79
CA THR A 73 -3.63 0.17 -23.46
C THR A 73 -4.54 -0.56 -22.48
N PRO A 74 -5.72 -1.06 -22.91
CA PRO A 74 -6.58 -1.90 -22.07
C PRO A 74 -5.86 -3.14 -21.49
N GLY A 75 -4.93 -3.72 -22.26
CA GLY A 75 -4.12 -4.85 -21.82
C GLY A 75 -3.12 -4.50 -20.72
N GLU A 76 -2.62 -3.27 -20.65
CA GLU A 76 -1.81 -2.81 -19.52
C GLU A 76 -2.64 -2.63 -18.26
N VAL A 77 -3.85 -2.05 -18.37
CA VAL A 77 -4.77 -1.90 -17.22
C VAL A 77 -5.11 -3.27 -16.63
N LYS A 78 -5.45 -4.25 -17.49
CA LYS A 78 -5.72 -5.62 -17.06
C LYS A 78 -4.53 -6.24 -16.32
N ARG A 79 -3.32 -6.14 -16.89
CA ARG A 79 -2.10 -6.65 -16.26
C ARG A 79 -1.81 -5.98 -14.92
N ALA A 80 -1.97 -4.65 -14.85
CA ALA A 80 -1.76 -3.88 -13.62
C ALA A 80 -2.69 -4.35 -12.49
N TYR A 81 -3.97 -4.60 -12.79
CA TYR A 81 -4.91 -5.15 -11.82
C TYR A 81 -4.53 -6.58 -11.38
N GLN A 82 -4.21 -7.45 -12.34
CA GLN A 82 -3.84 -8.85 -12.06
C GLN A 82 -2.59 -9.00 -11.19
N LEU A 83 -1.68 -8.01 -11.17
CA LEU A 83 -0.52 -8.01 -10.26
C LEU A 83 -0.92 -7.99 -8.79
N TYR A 84 -2.05 -7.36 -8.46
CA TYR A 84 -2.47 -7.13 -7.08
C TYR A 84 -3.79 -7.81 -6.73
N GLU A 85 -4.58 -8.27 -7.70
CA GLU A 85 -5.95 -8.80 -7.51
C GLU A 85 -6.08 -9.73 -6.29
N ARG A 86 -5.14 -10.66 -6.10
CA ARG A 86 -5.17 -11.64 -5.00
C ARG A 86 -4.88 -11.04 -3.62
N GLN A 87 -4.21 -9.89 -3.60
CA GLN A 87 -3.81 -9.13 -2.43
C GLN A 87 -4.85 -8.09 -2.04
N LEU A 88 -5.77 -7.78 -2.94
CA LEU A 88 -6.76 -6.73 -2.75
C LEU A 88 -8.02 -7.31 -2.11
N THR A 89 -8.71 -6.45 -1.37
CA THR A 89 -10.10 -6.67 -0.99
C THR A 89 -10.89 -5.39 -1.19
N SER A 90 -12.14 -5.55 -1.64
CA SER A 90 -13.01 -4.45 -1.96
C SER A 90 -13.35 -3.65 -0.70
N THR A 91 -13.35 -2.33 -0.84
CA THR A 91 -13.80 -1.40 0.17
C THR A 91 -15.25 -0.98 -0.11
N SER A 92 -16.01 -0.68 0.95
CA SER A 92 -17.39 -0.21 0.85
C SER A 92 -17.50 1.31 0.73
N TYR A 93 -16.42 2.00 0.34
CA TYR A 93 -16.33 3.46 0.34
C TYR A 93 -17.12 4.18 -0.77
N GLY A 94 -17.76 3.42 -1.66
CA GLY A 94 -18.55 3.99 -2.76
C GLY A 94 -17.72 4.96 -3.60
N SER A 95 -18.18 6.21 -3.71
CA SER A 95 -17.52 7.28 -4.47
C SER A 95 -16.38 7.99 -3.72
N PHE A 96 -16.04 7.56 -2.50
CA PHE A 96 -14.99 8.19 -1.71
C PHE A 96 -13.60 7.64 -2.09
N ILE A 97 -12.73 8.55 -2.50
CA ILE A 97 -11.35 8.38 -2.91
C ILE A 97 -10.44 8.75 -1.75
N ALA A 98 -9.67 7.78 -1.28
CA ALA A 98 -8.68 7.93 -0.24
C ALA A 98 -7.27 7.72 -0.79
N THR A 99 -6.28 8.42 -0.23
CA THR A 99 -4.87 8.19 -0.56
C THR A 99 -4.44 6.80 -0.07
N ASN A 100 -3.39 6.26 -0.69
CA ASN A 100 -2.85 4.91 -0.47
C ASN A 100 -3.72 3.74 -0.93
N HIS A 101 -4.98 3.98 -1.26
CA HIS A 101 -5.91 2.95 -1.74
C HIS A 101 -5.75 2.72 -3.24
N PHE A 102 -6.11 1.52 -3.70
CA PHE A 102 -6.20 1.22 -5.12
C PHE A 102 -7.61 1.46 -5.62
N TYR A 103 -7.74 1.95 -6.84
CA TYR A 103 -9.04 2.15 -7.47
C TYR A 103 -9.04 1.66 -8.91
N MET A 104 -10.15 1.03 -9.30
CA MET A 104 -10.57 0.89 -10.68
C MET A 104 -11.60 2.00 -10.96
N ILE A 105 -11.30 2.87 -11.92
CA ILE A 105 -12.10 4.06 -12.25
C ILE A 105 -12.49 3.99 -13.72
N GLU A 106 -13.79 4.04 -14.01
CA GLU A 106 -14.29 4.18 -15.36
C GLU A 106 -13.99 5.58 -15.93
N LEU A 107 -13.44 5.61 -17.14
CA LEU A 107 -13.01 6.82 -17.82
C LEU A 107 -14.04 7.29 -18.85
N ALA A 108 -14.07 8.60 -19.11
CA ALA A 108 -14.89 9.18 -20.16
C ALA A 108 -14.43 8.66 -21.53
N GLN A 109 -15.38 8.16 -22.33
CA GLN A 109 -15.11 7.59 -23.64
C GLN A 109 -14.48 8.63 -24.57
N ARG A 110 -13.27 8.35 -25.03
CA ARG A 110 -12.49 9.17 -25.98
C ARG A 110 -11.64 8.28 -26.86
N GLU A 111 -11.28 8.77 -28.03
CA GLU A 111 -10.39 8.06 -28.94
C GLU A 111 -9.05 7.78 -28.26
N ASN A 112 -8.57 6.54 -28.37
CA ASN A 112 -7.31 6.06 -27.83
C ASN A 112 -7.17 6.13 -26.29
N VAL A 113 -8.26 6.31 -25.53
CA VAL A 113 -8.26 6.24 -24.06
C VAL A 113 -8.91 4.91 -23.62
N PRO A 114 -8.34 4.18 -22.65
CA PRO A 114 -8.97 2.95 -22.17
C PRO A 114 -10.29 3.26 -21.45
N ALA A 115 -11.23 2.30 -21.44
CA ALA A 115 -12.53 2.49 -20.79
C ALA A 115 -12.45 2.64 -19.26
N ALA A 116 -11.36 2.16 -18.64
CA ALA A 116 -11.09 2.29 -17.23
C ALA A 116 -9.59 2.35 -16.96
N ILE A 117 -9.20 2.78 -15.76
CA ILE A 117 -7.83 2.74 -15.27
C ILE A 117 -7.76 2.18 -13.85
N PHE A 118 -6.66 1.49 -13.57
CA PHE A 118 -6.36 0.92 -12.26
C PHE A 118 -5.06 1.48 -11.72
N GLY A 119 -5.05 1.93 -10.48
CA GLY A 119 -3.83 2.40 -9.83
C GLY A 119 -4.02 2.79 -8.38
N ARG A 120 -2.90 3.03 -7.70
CA ARG A 120 -2.88 3.48 -6.30
C ARG A 120 -2.93 5.01 -6.25
N VAL A 121 -3.84 5.57 -5.47
CA VAL A 121 -3.97 7.02 -5.32
C VAL A 121 -2.82 7.57 -4.48
N ASN A 122 -1.98 8.39 -5.10
CA ASN A 122 -0.92 9.12 -4.42
C ASN A 122 -1.48 10.44 -3.86
N VAL A 123 -2.21 11.17 -4.70
CA VAL A 123 -2.71 12.52 -4.41
C VAL A 123 -4.15 12.63 -4.92
N CYS A 124 -5.01 13.25 -4.13
CA CYS A 124 -6.40 13.55 -4.50
C CYS A 124 -6.76 14.96 -4.01
N LEU A 125 -6.97 15.88 -4.95
CA LEU A 125 -7.30 17.29 -4.69
C LEU A 125 -8.69 17.60 -5.22
N PRO A 126 -9.56 18.34 -4.50
CA PRO A 126 -9.44 18.77 -3.12
C PRO A 126 -9.63 17.58 -2.15
N GLY A 127 -9.17 17.75 -0.92
CA GLY A 127 -9.02 16.64 0.04
C GLY A 127 -10.29 16.08 0.68
N ASP A 128 -11.49 16.38 0.18
CA ASP A 128 -12.76 15.83 0.71
C ASP A 128 -13.08 14.43 0.17
N GLY A 129 -12.29 13.93 -0.77
CA GLY A 129 -12.28 12.55 -1.25
C GLY A 129 -13.45 12.15 -2.13
N GLN A 130 -14.54 12.91 -2.20
CA GLN A 130 -15.67 12.56 -3.07
C GLN A 130 -15.29 12.73 -4.55
N VAL A 131 -15.44 11.68 -5.38
CA VAL A 131 -15.00 11.72 -6.78
C VAL A 131 -15.52 12.95 -7.56
N GLN A 132 -16.75 13.38 -7.30
CA GLN A 132 -17.38 14.53 -7.97
C GLN A 132 -16.67 15.85 -7.64
N ASN A 133 -16.02 15.92 -6.49
CA ASN A 133 -15.31 17.09 -6.03
C ASN A 133 -13.84 17.06 -6.45
N VAL A 134 -13.31 15.90 -6.85
CA VAL A 134 -11.92 15.72 -7.28
C VAL A 134 -11.61 16.55 -8.53
N ARG A 135 -10.75 17.56 -8.34
CA ARG A 135 -10.17 18.41 -9.38
C ARG A 135 -8.97 17.76 -10.05
N GLU A 136 -8.18 17.02 -9.29
CA GLU A 136 -6.97 16.38 -9.79
C GLU A 136 -6.63 15.17 -8.93
N MET A 137 -6.32 14.06 -9.59
CA MET A 137 -5.91 12.83 -8.93
C MET A 137 -4.63 12.32 -9.58
N GLU A 138 -3.65 11.99 -8.76
CA GLU A 138 -2.43 11.32 -9.21
C GLU A 138 -2.50 9.85 -8.80
N LEU A 139 -2.35 8.98 -9.78
CA LEU A 139 -2.28 7.54 -9.62
C LEU A 139 -0.87 7.04 -9.88
N SER A 140 -0.37 6.15 -9.03
CA SER A 140 0.71 5.25 -9.40
C SER A 140 0.13 4.09 -10.21
N PHE A 141 0.39 4.07 -11.51
CA PHE A 141 0.03 3.02 -12.45
C PHE A 141 1.06 1.89 -12.39
N PRO A 142 0.72 0.72 -11.83
CA PRO A 142 1.68 -0.37 -11.66
C PRO A 142 2.05 -1.02 -12.99
N GLN A 143 3.30 -1.45 -13.11
CA GLN A 143 3.79 -2.18 -14.27
C GLN A 143 4.52 -3.47 -13.87
N PRO A 144 4.37 -4.57 -14.63
CA PRO A 144 5.13 -5.78 -14.39
C PRO A 144 6.64 -5.52 -14.49
N GLY A 145 7.38 -5.80 -13.42
CA GLY A 145 8.84 -5.72 -13.39
C GLY A 145 9.43 -4.30 -13.49
N MET A 146 8.60 -3.25 -13.39
CA MET A 146 9.01 -1.85 -13.59
C MET A 146 8.36 -0.92 -12.55
N LYS A 147 9.08 0.12 -12.12
CA LYS A 147 8.56 1.08 -11.14
C LYS A 147 7.21 1.66 -11.61
N PRO A 148 6.24 1.87 -10.70
CA PRO A 148 4.96 2.46 -11.05
C PRO A 148 5.14 3.85 -11.69
N GLU A 149 4.36 4.10 -12.74
CA GLU A 149 4.37 5.39 -13.43
C GLU A 149 3.28 6.30 -12.90
N ALA A 150 3.56 7.59 -12.76
CA ALA A 150 2.53 8.55 -12.37
C ALA A 150 1.56 8.81 -13.54
N VAL A 151 0.26 8.75 -13.28
CA VAL A 151 -0.81 9.10 -14.22
C VAL A 151 -1.74 10.12 -13.55
N ILE A 152 -2.04 11.21 -14.25
CA ILE A 152 -2.92 12.25 -13.74
C ILE A 152 -4.31 12.11 -14.35
N LEU A 153 -5.33 12.07 -13.50
CA LEU A 153 -6.74 12.17 -13.87
C LEU A 153 -7.30 13.54 -13.50
N ARG A 154 -8.05 14.13 -14.42
CA ARG A 154 -8.87 15.34 -14.18
C ARG A 154 -10.35 14.96 -14.20
N PRO A 155 -11.25 15.78 -13.64
CA PRO A 155 -12.68 15.45 -13.59
C PRO A 155 -13.29 15.14 -14.97
N ARG A 156 -12.82 15.81 -16.03
CA ARG A 156 -13.26 15.53 -17.40
C ARG A 156 -12.88 14.13 -17.91
N ASP A 157 -11.88 13.49 -17.30
CA ASP A 157 -11.38 12.18 -17.72
C ASP A 157 -12.18 11.05 -17.08
N ILE A 158 -12.94 11.33 -16.01
CA ILE A 158 -13.75 10.37 -15.26
C ILE A 158 -15.18 10.33 -15.84
N ALA A 159 -15.76 9.15 -15.98
CA ALA A 159 -17.14 9.01 -16.45
C ALA A 159 -18.14 9.53 -15.41
N THR A 160 -19.10 10.36 -15.83
CA THR A 160 -20.08 11.02 -14.93
C THR A 160 -21.00 10.06 -14.18
N HIS A 161 -21.25 8.87 -14.75
CA HIS A 161 -22.08 7.81 -14.16
C HIS A 161 -21.30 6.50 -14.03
N GLY A 162 -19.98 6.58 -14.05
CA GLY A 162 -19.13 5.38 -14.02
C GLY A 162 -19.08 4.76 -12.63
N ASN A 163 -18.89 3.44 -12.58
CA ASN A 163 -18.61 2.76 -11.33
C ASN A 163 -17.17 3.02 -10.87
N ILE A 164 -16.99 3.16 -9.57
CA ILE A 164 -15.70 3.26 -8.91
C ILE A 164 -15.60 2.10 -7.93
N GLN A 165 -14.53 1.33 -8.06
CA GLN A 165 -14.25 0.20 -7.18
C GLN A 165 -12.96 0.50 -6.44
N GLY A 166 -13.06 0.67 -5.12
CA GLY A 166 -11.92 0.94 -4.25
C GLY A 166 -11.46 -0.32 -3.54
N TYR A 167 -10.15 -0.44 -3.30
CA TYR A 167 -9.52 -1.63 -2.73
C TYR A 167 -8.44 -1.26 -1.71
N CYS A 168 -8.31 -2.13 -0.70
CA CYS A 168 -7.21 -2.14 0.26
C CYS A 168 -6.38 -3.42 0.11
N ILE A 169 -5.13 -3.36 0.54
CA ILE A 169 -4.26 -4.54 0.65
C ILE A 169 -4.64 -5.33 1.91
N ARG A 170 -4.77 -6.65 1.75
CA ARG A 170 -5.08 -7.57 2.84
C ARG A 170 -3.84 -7.80 3.71
N VAL A 171 -4.05 -7.81 5.03
CA VAL A 171 -3.07 -8.25 6.02
C VAL A 171 -3.71 -9.38 6.81
N LYS A 172 -3.23 -10.60 6.64
CA LYS A 172 -3.73 -11.75 7.41
C LYS A 172 -3.23 -11.65 8.84
N ILE A 173 -4.12 -11.73 9.80
CA ILE A 173 -3.78 -11.72 11.23
C ILE A 173 -4.24 -13.04 11.83
N LEU A 174 -3.27 -13.83 12.29
CA LEU A 174 -3.45 -15.08 13.04
C LEU A 174 -3.07 -14.79 14.49
N ALA A 175 -4.04 -14.44 15.32
CA ALA A 175 -3.82 -13.91 16.66
C ALA A 175 -4.90 -14.40 17.62
N SER A 176 -4.60 -14.42 18.93
CA SER A 176 -5.59 -14.81 19.94
C SER A 176 -6.65 -13.73 20.06
N GLU A 177 -7.76 -14.01 20.74
CA GLU A 177 -8.79 -13.00 20.96
C GLU A 177 -8.25 -11.74 21.68
N GLU A 178 -7.29 -11.91 22.61
CA GLU A 178 -6.67 -10.77 23.29
C GLU A 178 -5.74 -9.99 22.39
N GLU A 179 -4.88 -10.66 21.62
CA GLU A 179 -4.02 -9.99 20.65
C GLU A 179 -4.86 -9.26 19.59
N TYR A 180 -6.00 -9.82 19.16
CA TYR A 180 -6.90 -9.15 18.22
C TYR A 180 -7.50 -7.85 18.77
N LYS A 181 -7.79 -7.78 20.08
CA LYS A 181 -8.26 -6.55 20.74
C LYS A 181 -7.25 -5.42 20.68
N ASP A 182 -5.96 -5.73 20.56
CA ASP A 182 -4.95 -4.72 20.32
C ASP A 182 -5.14 -4.12 18.93
N PHE A 183 -5.35 -4.94 17.88
CA PHE A 183 -5.43 -4.47 16.50
C PHE A 183 -6.72 -3.71 16.17
N ILE A 184 -7.87 -4.11 16.73
CA ILE A 184 -9.16 -3.52 16.35
C ILE A 184 -9.22 -2.01 16.63
N GLN A 185 -8.54 -1.53 17.68
CA GLN A 185 -8.45 -0.12 18.03
C GLN A 185 -7.66 0.71 16.98
N TYR A 186 -6.83 0.03 16.18
CA TYR A 186 -5.98 0.61 15.15
C TYR A 186 -6.48 0.34 13.74
N GLU A 187 -7.62 -0.32 13.57
CA GLU A 187 -8.17 -0.66 12.26
C GLU A 187 -8.28 0.58 11.36
N ARG A 188 -8.74 1.71 11.92
CA ARG A 188 -8.81 2.98 11.20
C ARG A 188 -7.45 3.43 10.65
N LEU A 189 -6.38 3.29 11.42
CA LEU A 189 -5.03 3.72 11.02
C LEU A 189 -4.44 2.81 9.93
N PHE A 190 -4.70 1.51 9.99
CA PHE A 190 -4.34 0.57 8.91
C PHE A 190 -5.09 0.89 7.64
N ARG A 191 -6.40 1.14 7.76
CA ARG A 191 -7.29 1.48 6.65
C ARG A 191 -6.92 2.80 5.99
N GLU A 192 -6.62 3.84 6.76
CA GLU A 192 -6.09 5.12 6.24
C GLU A 192 -4.75 4.93 5.48
N ALA A 193 -3.97 3.91 5.85
CA ALA A 193 -2.75 3.54 5.15
C ALA A 193 -2.97 2.60 3.94
N GLY A 194 -4.21 2.22 3.63
CA GLY A 194 -4.55 1.35 2.50
C GLY A 194 -4.53 -0.14 2.83
N PHE A 195 -4.58 -0.52 4.11
CA PHE A 195 -4.55 -1.92 4.56
C PHE A 195 -5.82 -2.29 5.31
N VAL A 196 -6.20 -3.57 5.26
CA VAL A 196 -7.31 -4.09 6.06
C VAL A 196 -6.98 -5.47 6.59
N PHE A 197 -7.46 -5.73 7.81
CA PHE A 197 -7.24 -6.99 8.47
C PHE A 197 -8.14 -8.07 7.90
N ASP A 198 -7.52 -9.18 7.55
CA ASP A 198 -8.18 -10.46 7.37
C ASP A 198 -7.87 -11.28 8.62
N PHE A 199 -8.69 -11.08 9.65
CA PHE A 199 -8.53 -11.79 10.92
C PHE A 199 -9.05 -13.22 10.79
N ASN A 200 -8.24 -14.18 11.24
CA ASN A 200 -8.67 -15.54 11.42
C ASN A 200 -7.92 -16.16 12.60
N ASP A 201 -8.63 -16.85 13.49
CA ASP A 201 -8.05 -17.68 14.55
C ASP A 201 -7.98 -19.16 14.15
N ASN A 202 -8.67 -19.56 13.08
CA ASN A 202 -8.78 -20.92 12.59
C ASN A 202 -7.45 -21.46 12.08
N THR A 203 -6.91 -22.42 12.82
CA THR A 203 -5.67 -23.13 12.48
C THR A 203 -5.81 -23.99 11.22
N LEU A 204 -7.03 -24.39 10.84
CA LEU A 204 -7.28 -25.24 9.67
C LEU A 204 -6.85 -24.56 8.36
N ASP A 205 -7.03 -23.26 8.22
CA ASP A 205 -6.60 -22.50 7.04
C ASP A 205 -5.10 -22.64 6.74
N LEU A 206 -4.28 -22.80 7.79
CA LEU A 206 -2.83 -23.02 7.65
C LEU A 206 -2.46 -24.47 7.37
N LEU A 207 -3.27 -25.42 7.85
CA LEU A 207 -3.04 -26.85 7.68
C LEU A 207 -3.50 -27.34 6.29
N GLU A 208 -4.53 -26.69 5.74
CA GLU A 208 -5.08 -26.98 4.42
C GLU A 208 -4.35 -26.24 3.28
N LEU A 209 -3.23 -25.58 3.57
CA LEU A 209 -2.42 -24.89 2.58
C LEU A 209 -1.90 -25.87 1.51
N SER A 210 -2.67 -26.02 0.43
CA SER A 210 -2.27 -26.75 -0.75
C SER A 210 -1.26 -25.94 -1.57
N GLU A 211 -0.40 -26.63 -2.34
CA GLU A 211 0.58 -25.94 -3.20
C GLU A 211 -0.09 -24.97 -4.20
N THR A 212 -1.35 -25.25 -4.57
CA THR A 212 -2.18 -24.47 -5.50
C THR A 212 -2.88 -23.26 -4.86
N ASP A 213 -3.10 -23.25 -3.54
CA ASP A 213 -3.82 -22.16 -2.85
C ASP A 213 -2.91 -21.02 -2.38
N HIS A 214 -1.60 -21.25 -2.30
CA HIS A 214 -0.66 -20.25 -1.76
C HIS A 214 -0.64 -18.93 -2.51
N ASP A 215 -0.83 -19.02 -3.83
CA ASP A 215 -0.85 -17.91 -4.74
C ASP A 215 -2.02 -16.94 -4.45
N SER A 216 -3.06 -17.43 -3.78
CA SER A 216 -4.26 -16.68 -3.35
C SER A 216 -4.13 -16.05 -1.96
N LEU A 217 -3.03 -16.33 -1.25
CA LEU A 217 -2.81 -15.80 0.09
C LEU A 217 -2.33 -14.34 0.06
N PRO A 218 -2.65 -13.56 1.11
CA PRO A 218 -2.06 -12.25 1.31
C PRO A 218 -0.53 -12.31 1.42
N TRP A 219 0.16 -11.30 0.93
CA TRP A 219 1.61 -11.15 1.08
C TRP A 219 2.00 -10.88 2.52
N PHE A 220 1.09 -10.34 3.34
CA PHE A 220 1.38 -9.92 4.71
C PHE A 220 0.66 -10.79 5.71
N HIS A 221 1.42 -11.45 6.58
CA HIS A 221 0.93 -12.28 7.67
C HIS A 221 1.49 -11.80 9.00
N VAL A 222 0.61 -11.57 9.97
CA VAL A 222 0.97 -11.26 11.35
C VAL A 222 0.57 -12.45 12.20
N ILE A 223 1.55 -13.04 12.87
CA ILE A 223 1.38 -14.22 13.71
C ILE A 223 1.58 -13.84 15.16
N GLY A 224 0.51 -13.93 15.94
CA GLY A 224 0.51 -13.76 17.38
C GLY A 224 1.27 -14.88 18.07
N SER A 225 2.14 -14.51 19.00
CA SER A 225 2.89 -15.49 19.80
C SER A 225 1.96 -16.26 20.70
N ARG A 226 0.91 -15.60 21.21
CA ARG A 226 -0.07 -16.24 22.09
C ARG A 226 -0.97 -17.18 21.33
N TRP A 227 -1.49 -16.77 20.18
CA TRP A 227 -2.22 -17.67 19.27
C TRP A 227 -1.45 -18.96 19.01
N PHE A 228 -0.17 -18.84 18.66
CA PHE A 228 0.66 -20.01 18.37
C PHE A 228 0.81 -20.94 19.59
N ALA A 229 0.93 -20.38 20.79
CA ALA A 229 1.04 -21.15 22.03
C ALA A 229 -0.28 -21.84 22.44
N GLU A 230 -1.44 -21.33 22.00
CA GLU A 230 -2.77 -21.91 22.26
C GLU A 230 -3.09 -23.11 21.36
N ILE A 231 -2.32 -23.31 20.29
CA ILE A 231 -2.49 -24.44 19.37
C ILE A 231 -2.20 -25.77 20.11
N PRO A 232 -3.07 -26.79 20.00
CA PRO A 232 -2.83 -28.09 20.60
C PRO A 232 -1.48 -28.68 20.19
N VAL A 233 -0.74 -29.25 21.14
CA VAL A 233 0.59 -29.83 20.91
C VAL A 233 0.59 -30.85 19.76
N SER A 234 -0.51 -31.57 19.57
CA SER A 234 -0.68 -32.53 18.46
C SER A 234 -0.63 -31.88 17.06
N LEU A 235 -0.98 -30.60 16.94
CA LEU A 235 -1.02 -29.85 15.68
C LEU A 235 0.17 -28.88 15.52
N GLN A 236 0.88 -28.57 16.61
CA GLN A 236 1.94 -27.56 16.58
C GLN A 236 3.04 -27.86 15.55
N GLN A 237 3.44 -29.12 15.37
CA GLN A 237 4.47 -29.48 14.39
C GLN A 237 4.02 -29.19 12.95
N ASP A 238 2.79 -29.54 12.61
CA ASP A 238 2.24 -29.29 11.27
C ASP A 238 2.10 -27.79 11.00
N VAL A 239 1.66 -27.03 11.99
CA VAL A 239 1.58 -25.56 11.89
C VAL A 239 2.98 -24.94 11.73
N LYS A 240 3.98 -25.40 12.48
CA LYS A 240 5.37 -24.94 12.32
C LYS A 240 5.85 -25.18 10.89
N PHE A 241 5.57 -26.36 10.34
CA PHE A 241 5.94 -26.70 8.98
C PHE A 241 5.22 -25.82 7.94
N SER A 242 3.94 -25.55 8.11
CA SER A 242 3.18 -24.63 7.25
C SER A 242 3.72 -23.19 7.31
N LEU A 243 4.02 -22.68 8.50
CA LEU A 243 4.63 -21.35 8.66
C LEU A 243 6.03 -21.29 8.05
N TRP A 244 6.80 -22.37 8.17
CA TRP A 244 8.11 -22.48 7.52
C TRP A 244 7.98 -22.45 5.98
N LYS A 245 7.02 -23.17 5.41
CA LYS A 245 6.71 -23.12 3.97
C LYS A 245 6.31 -21.72 3.51
N LEU A 246 5.50 -21.00 4.28
CA LEU A 246 5.12 -19.62 3.98
C LEU A 246 6.33 -18.69 4.01
N SER A 247 7.23 -18.87 4.97
CA SER A 247 8.44 -18.04 5.13
C SER A 247 9.46 -18.18 3.99
N GLY A 248 9.48 -19.34 3.32
CA GLY A 248 10.36 -19.59 2.19
C GLY A 248 9.92 -18.95 0.86
N ARG A 249 8.86 -18.14 0.86
CA ARG A 249 8.22 -17.57 -0.34
C ARG A 249 8.17 -16.03 -0.29
N GLU A 250 7.49 -15.41 -1.25
CA GLU A 250 7.28 -13.95 -1.36
C GLU A 250 6.31 -13.38 -0.32
N THR A 251 6.24 -13.98 0.88
CA THR A 251 5.32 -13.62 1.96
C THR A 251 6.10 -13.05 3.13
N LEU A 252 5.65 -11.91 3.64
CA LEU A 252 6.13 -11.33 4.89
C LEU A 252 5.42 -11.99 6.07
N LEU A 253 6.20 -12.56 6.99
CA LEU A 253 5.73 -13.07 8.28
C LEU A 253 6.28 -12.19 9.40
N LEU A 254 5.37 -11.59 10.18
CA LEU A 254 5.67 -10.74 11.34
C LEU A 254 5.25 -11.49 12.60
N ASN A 255 6.11 -11.59 13.62
CA ASN A 255 5.71 -12.16 14.90
C ASN A 255 5.22 -11.05 15.85
N TYR A 256 3.91 -10.94 16.05
CA TYR A 256 3.38 -10.05 17.07
C TYR A 256 3.64 -10.63 18.46
N HIS A 257 4.39 -9.89 19.27
CA HIS A 257 4.78 -10.31 20.62
C HIS A 257 4.76 -9.09 21.56
N PRO A 258 3.58 -8.69 22.04
CA PRO A 258 3.45 -7.50 22.86
C PRO A 258 4.09 -7.68 24.25
N ASP A 259 4.45 -6.58 24.92
CA ASP A 259 5.13 -6.61 26.22
C ASP A 259 4.27 -7.24 27.34
N HIS A 260 2.95 -7.31 27.15
CA HIS A 260 2.01 -7.94 28.07
C HIS A 260 1.79 -9.44 27.77
N THR A 261 2.60 -10.03 26.88
CA THR A 261 2.57 -11.48 26.62
C THR A 261 2.90 -12.26 27.91
N PRO A 262 2.10 -13.26 28.31
CA PRO A 262 2.35 -14.07 29.50
C PRO A 262 3.77 -14.66 29.57
N ILE A 263 4.34 -14.63 30.77
CA ILE A 263 5.63 -15.26 31.07
C ILE A 263 5.52 -16.76 30.78
N GLY A 264 6.34 -17.26 29.85
CA GLY A 264 6.36 -18.67 29.43
C GLY A 264 5.96 -18.89 27.96
N ILE A 265 5.31 -17.91 27.33
CA ILE A 265 5.06 -17.93 25.89
C ILE A 265 6.34 -17.46 25.19
N LYS A 266 6.89 -18.31 24.32
CA LYS A 266 8.06 -17.98 23.52
C LYS A 266 7.66 -17.19 22.28
N LYS A 267 8.64 -16.46 21.72
CA LYS A 267 8.47 -15.84 20.42
C LYS A 267 8.37 -16.91 19.34
N LEU A 268 7.66 -16.61 18.27
CA LEU A 268 7.54 -17.55 17.15
C LEU A 268 8.91 -17.88 16.55
N ASN A 269 9.83 -16.93 16.53
CA ASN A 269 11.19 -17.15 16.03
C ASN A 269 11.93 -18.24 16.81
N ASP A 270 11.78 -18.25 18.14
CA ASP A 270 12.34 -19.27 19.02
C ASP A 270 11.67 -20.64 18.75
N GLU A 271 10.35 -20.63 18.55
CA GLU A 271 9.57 -21.84 18.28
C GLU A 271 9.86 -22.47 16.91
N LEU A 272 10.17 -21.65 15.89
CA LEU A 272 10.55 -22.09 14.55
C LEU A 272 12.04 -22.44 14.42
N GLY A 273 12.82 -22.28 15.49
CA GLY A 273 14.26 -22.60 15.48
C GLY A 273 15.09 -21.65 14.62
N TYR A 274 14.57 -20.45 14.33
CA TYR A 274 15.31 -19.43 13.59
C TYR A 274 16.39 -18.82 14.48
N GLN A 275 17.65 -19.23 14.26
CA GLN A 275 18.79 -18.49 14.79
C GLN A 275 18.89 -17.15 14.03
N TYR A 276 19.06 -16.06 14.78
CA TYR A 276 19.20 -14.69 14.30
C TYR A 276 19.73 -14.54 12.84
N ARG A 277 18.98 -13.80 12.01
CA ARG A 277 19.30 -13.32 10.65
C ARG A 277 19.10 -14.29 9.47
N LEU A 278 18.08 -15.14 9.47
CA LEU A 278 17.76 -15.99 8.31
C LEU A 278 16.99 -15.28 7.17
N SER A 279 16.41 -14.11 7.39
CA SER A 279 16.09 -13.15 6.32
C SER A 279 15.96 -11.72 6.86
N ASP A 280 16.06 -10.71 5.99
CA ASP A 280 15.84 -9.30 6.36
C ASP A 280 14.41 -9.00 6.87
N PHE A 281 13.49 -9.97 6.77
CA PHE A 281 12.05 -9.76 6.90
C PHE A 281 11.33 -10.74 7.85
N LEU A 282 11.97 -11.84 8.25
CA LEU A 282 11.39 -12.89 9.11
C LEU A 282 11.48 -12.61 10.62
N LEU A 283 12.16 -11.54 11.03
CA LEU A 283 12.60 -11.36 12.44
C LEU A 283 12.24 -9.98 12.99
N THR A 284 11.11 -9.43 12.57
CA THR A 284 10.58 -8.23 13.22
C THR A 284 9.51 -8.66 14.21
N ASP A 285 9.75 -8.33 15.47
CA ASP A 285 8.86 -8.61 16.60
C ASP A 285 8.14 -7.31 17.01
N PRO A 286 7.15 -6.82 16.24
CA PRO A 286 6.41 -5.65 16.65
C PRO A 286 5.71 -5.92 17.98
N LYS A 287 5.90 -4.99 18.90
CA LYS A 287 5.29 -5.01 20.24
C LYS A 287 3.94 -4.32 20.29
N THR A 288 3.62 -3.54 19.25
CA THR A 288 2.37 -2.78 19.14
C THR A 288 1.81 -2.81 17.72
N PRO A 289 0.49 -2.65 17.54
CA PRO A 289 -0.13 -2.57 16.21
C PRO A 289 0.44 -1.45 15.34
N GLN A 290 0.87 -0.31 15.91
CA GLN A 290 1.50 0.77 15.15
C GLN A 290 2.87 0.37 14.59
N GLN A 291 3.66 -0.39 15.36
CA GLN A 291 4.92 -0.93 14.86
C GLN A 291 4.66 -1.92 13.73
N THR A 292 3.66 -2.79 13.89
CA THR A 292 3.21 -3.70 12.83
C THR A 292 2.83 -2.93 11.57
N LEU A 293 2.02 -1.87 11.68
CA LEU A 293 1.64 -1.01 10.55
C LEU A 293 2.86 -0.41 9.86
N HIS A 294 3.82 0.10 10.64
CA HIS A 294 5.03 0.69 10.10
C HIS A 294 5.84 -0.31 9.27
N PHE A 295 6.00 -1.54 9.77
CA PHE A 295 6.68 -2.61 9.03
C PHE A 295 5.93 -2.99 7.75
N VAL A 296 4.63 -3.27 7.84
CA VAL A 296 3.80 -3.61 6.67
C VAL A 296 3.89 -2.53 5.61
N ARG A 297 3.75 -1.25 5.98
CA ARG A 297 3.88 -0.11 5.06
C ARG A 297 5.26 -0.07 4.41
N THR A 298 6.32 -0.19 5.20
CA THR A 298 7.69 -0.08 4.70
C THR A 298 8.01 -1.18 3.68
N VAL A 299 7.61 -2.42 3.99
CA VAL A 299 7.80 -3.56 3.08
C VAL A 299 6.93 -3.40 1.84
N PHE A 300 5.67 -3.00 1.99
CA PHE A 300 4.78 -2.75 0.86
C PHE A 300 5.33 -1.69 -0.08
N GLU A 301 5.81 -0.55 0.42
CA GLU A 301 6.40 0.50 -0.42
C GLU A 301 7.64 -0.01 -1.15
N LYS A 302 8.47 -0.85 -0.51
CA LYS A 302 9.64 -1.45 -1.17
C LYS A 302 9.22 -2.34 -2.34
N VAL A 303 8.26 -3.25 -2.11
CA VAL A 303 7.73 -4.15 -3.15
C VAL A 303 7.04 -3.36 -4.26
N PHE A 304 6.31 -2.31 -3.90
CA PHE A 304 5.58 -1.47 -4.85
C PHE A 304 6.52 -0.62 -5.72
N LEU A 305 7.58 -0.03 -5.14
CA LEU A 305 8.49 0.89 -5.83
C LEU A 305 9.67 0.18 -6.52
N GLU A 306 10.01 -1.03 -6.11
CA GLU A 306 11.07 -1.84 -6.71
C GLU A 306 10.52 -3.21 -7.12
N PRO A 307 9.60 -3.27 -8.11
CA PRO A 307 9.12 -4.53 -8.63
C PRO A 307 10.27 -5.18 -9.40
N SER A 308 11.07 -5.96 -8.70
CA SER A 308 12.16 -6.68 -9.31
C SER A 308 11.57 -7.79 -10.19
N ASN A 309 12.13 -7.98 -11.39
CA ASN A 309 12.03 -9.24 -12.16
C ASN A 309 12.67 -10.44 -11.42
N LYS A 310 13.27 -10.17 -10.27
CA LYS A 310 13.45 -11.15 -9.24
C LYS A 310 12.18 -11.06 -8.41
N SER A 311 11.39 -12.11 -8.42
CA SER A 311 10.73 -12.59 -7.21
C SER A 311 11.43 -12.08 -5.96
N ILE A 312 10.71 -11.85 -4.87
CA ILE A 312 11.32 -11.61 -3.56
C ILE A 312 12.21 -12.84 -3.24
N HIS A 313 13.41 -12.87 -3.81
CA HIS A 313 14.45 -13.84 -3.61
C HIS A 313 15.11 -13.34 -2.35
N LEU A 314 14.39 -13.61 -1.25
CA LEU A 314 15.00 -13.89 0.02
C LEU A 314 16.00 -14.99 -0.30
N SER A 315 17.27 -14.60 -0.43
CA SER A 315 18.33 -15.55 -0.74
C SER A 315 18.38 -16.53 0.43
N ASN A 316 17.74 -17.68 0.26
CA ASN A 316 17.95 -18.84 1.11
C ASN A 316 19.42 -19.22 0.97
N ARG A 317 20.26 -18.69 1.86
CA ARG A 317 21.54 -19.34 2.18
C ARG A 317 21.18 -20.61 2.92
N GLN A 318 20.87 -21.66 2.16
CA GLN A 318 20.72 -23.03 2.65
C GLN A 318 22.05 -23.67 3.05
N ASP A 319 23.19 -23.00 2.83
CA ASP A 319 24.47 -23.55 3.21
C ASP A 319 24.82 -23.18 4.66
N ARG A 320 24.45 -24.07 5.59
CA ARG A 320 25.28 -24.62 6.68
C ARG A 320 24.44 -25.11 7.85
N ILE A 321 23.95 -26.35 7.75
CA ILE A 321 23.91 -27.24 8.90
C ILE A 321 24.56 -28.56 8.45
N ALA A 322 25.77 -28.78 8.93
CA ALA A 322 26.39 -30.09 9.09
C ALA A 322 26.57 -30.31 10.59
#